data_AF-A0A828RSY5-F1
#
_entry.id   AF-A0A828RSY5-F1
#
_cell.length_a   1.000
_cell.length_b   1.000
_cell.length_c   1.000
_cell.angle_alpha   90.00
_cell.angle_beta   90.00
_cell.angle_gamma   90.00
#
_symmetry.space_group_name_H-M   'P 1'
#
loop_
_entity.id
_entity.type
_entity.pdbx_description
1 polymer ?
#
loop_
_entity_poly.entity_id
_entity_poly.type
_entity_poly.pdbx_seq_one_letter_code
_entity_poly.pdbx_strand_id
1 'polypeptide(L)'
;METEFYSEDLAKNTGGTDVGEDSEVNKKTTLKLCNNLDEEKNSSDYVQKFEFQRHKSLGRMTMSTIYSTVEINNEKMKLSQEKILFYFYKKKFQWDINREDIKFINVKKTIDMSDLLFCVIFTLLGFKEIIFFIPALLLLWLGIGYKIEIWDIHENKLVIPDEIKQNCIEFKNIVEGIHEKHIS
;
A
#
# COMPACT_ATOMS: atom_id res chain seq x y z
N MET A 1 -7.85 -39.14 -10.15
CA MET A 1 -7.93 -37.69 -9.88
C MET A 1 -7.34 -37.04 -11.11
N GLU A 2 -8.24 -36.68 -12.03
CA GLU A 2 -7.90 -36.37 -13.42
C GLU A 2 -7.27 -34.98 -13.52
N THR A 3 -6.13 -34.95 -14.18
CA THR A 3 -5.41 -33.76 -14.65
C THR A 3 -5.97 -33.36 -16.01
N GLU A 4 -6.44 -32.12 -16.15
CA GLU A 4 -6.68 -31.53 -17.47
C GLU A 4 -5.81 -30.29 -17.68
N PHE A 5 -4.94 -30.46 -18.67
CA PHE A 5 -4.16 -29.44 -19.37
C PHE A 5 -5.07 -28.65 -20.31
N TYR A 6 -4.87 -27.34 -20.44
CA TYR A 6 -5.25 -26.61 -21.64
C TYR A 6 -4.08 -25.80 -22.18
N SER A 7 -3.74 -26.12 -23.42
CA SER A 7 -2.71 -25.52 -24.26
C SER A 7 -3.26 -24.37 -25.12
N GLU A 8 -2.38 -23.39 -25.34
CA GLU A 8 -2.16 -22.57 -26.53
C GLU A 8 -3.35 -22.03 -27.35
N ASP A 9 -3.41 -20.70 -27.44
CA ASP A 9 -3.67 -20.04 -28.73
C ASP A 9 -2.63 -18.95 -28.98
N LEU A 10 -1.83 -19.19 -30.01
CA LEU A 10 -0.88 -18.27 -30.65
C LEU A 10 -1.63 -17.46 -31.71
N ALA A 11 -1.68 -16.14 -31.56
CA ALA A 11 -1.96 -15.23 -32.65
C ALA A 11 -0.78 -14.28 -32.85
N LYS A 12 -0.01 -14.53 -33.91
CA LYS A 12 0.91 -13.56 -34.52
C LYS A 12 0.08 -12.44 -35.13
N ASN A 13 0.41 -11.19 -34.82
CA ASN A 13 0.19 -10.11 -35.78
C ASN A 13 1.32 -9.08 -35.73
N THR A 14 1.61 -8.57 -36.92
CA THR A 14 2.84 -7.94 -37.39
C THR A 14 2.83 -6.42 -37.25
N GLY A 15 4.02 -5.84 -37.02
CA GLY A 15 4.45 -4.58 -37.64
C GLY A 15 4.11 -3.29 -36.91
N GLY A 16 5.13 -2.48 -36.63
CA GLY A 16 4.99 -1.09 -36.19
C GLY A 16 6.25 -0.57 -35.50
N THR A 17 7.15 0.03 -36.28
CA THR A 17 8.29 0.83 -35.83
C THR A 17 7.81 2.28 -35.68
N ASP A 18 8.04 2.92 -34.52
CA ASP A 18 8.37 4.34 -34.32
C ASP A 18 8.43 4.61 -32.79
N VAL A 19 9.61 4.88 -32.23
CA VAL A 19 10.20 6.20 -31.94
C VAL A 19 9.35 7.08 -31.02
N GLY A 20 9.79 7.17 -29.76
CA GLY A 20 9.99 8.46 -29.09
C GLY A 20 8.85 9.05 -28.24
N GLU A 21 9.27 9.53 -27.07
CA GLU A 21 8.66 10.57 -26.22
C GLU A 21 7.54 10.17 -25.25
N ASP A 22 7.98 10.05 -23.99
CA ASP A 22 7.41 10.72 -22.82
C ASP A 22 5.91 10.56 -22.57
N SER A 23 5.56 9.45 -21.91
CA SER A 23 4.35 9.39 -21.10
C SER A 23 4.74 9.34 -19.63
N GLU A 24 4.76 10.51 -19.01
CA GLU A 24 4.54 10.66 -17.57
C GLU A 24 3.27 9.90 -17.19
N VAL A 25 3.43 8.71 -16.61
CA VAL A 25 2.34 8.00 -15.95
C VAL A 25 2.03 8.75 -14.67
N ASN A 26 1.18 9.77 -14.83
CA ASN A 26 0.53 10.49 -13.76
C ASN A 26 -0.42 9.50 -13.06
N LYS A 27 0.12 8.72 -12.11
CA LYS A 27 -0.64 7.81 -11.23
C LYS A 27 -1.52 8.63 -10.30
N LYS A 28 -2.64 9.11 -10.84
CA LYS A 28 -3.72 9.73 -10.08
C LYS A 28 -4.38 8.63 -9.25
N THR A 29 -3.89 8.46 -8.03
CA THR A 29 -4.54 7.61 -7.03
C THR A 29 -5.86 8.28 -6.69
N THR A 30 -6.95 7.68 -7.16
CA THR A 30 -8.29 8.24 -6.97
C THR A 30 -8.75 7.84 -5.57
N LEU A 31 -8.60 8.74 -4.60
CA LEU A 31 -9.38 8.68 -3.36
C LEU A 31 -10.85 8.88 -3.75
N LYS A 32 -11.60 7.78 -3.89
CA LYS A 32 -13.06 7.86 -4.08
C LYS A 32 -13.71 8.13 -2.73
N LEU A 33 -13.91 9.42 -2.43
CA LEU A 33 -14.81 9.87 -1.39
C LEU A 33 -16.25 9.66 -1.90
N CYS A 34 -16.89 8.54 -1.56
CA CYS A 34 -18.28 8.29 -1.93
C CYS A 34 -19.20 9.07 -0.96
N ASN A 35 -19.47 10.34 -1.26
CA ASN A 35 -20.55 11.08 -0.62
C ASN A 35 -21.87 10.74 -1.31
N ASN A 36 -22.48 9.60 -0.95
CA ASN A 36 -23.86 9.30 -1.33
C ASN A 36 -24.79 9.83 -0.23
N LEU A 37 -25.26 11.06 -0.42
CA LEU A 37 -26.45 11.59 0.25
C LEU A 37 -27.61 11.41 -0.72
N ASP A 38 -28.15 10.20 -0.80
CA ASP A 38 -29.49 9.96 -1.32
C ASP A 38 -30.14 8.86 -0.47
N GLU A 39 -31.32 9.21 0.04
CA GLU A 39 -32.14 8.44 0.95
C GLU A 39 -32.62 7.14 0.28
N GLU A 40 -32.05 6.00 0.65
CA GLU A 40 -32.86 4.78 0.74
C GLU A 40 -32.28 3.79 1.75
N LYS A 41 -33.18 3.33 2.60
CA LYS A 41 -32.98 2.65 3.88
C LYS A 41 -32.45 1.23 3.66
N ASN A 42 -31.13 1.07 3.56
CA ASN A 42 -30.44 -0.20 3.79
C ASN A 42 -29.15 0.06 4.58
N SER A 43 -29.05 -0.55 5.75
CA SER A 43 -28.05 -0.33 6.79
C SER A 43 -26.63 -0.72 6.37
N SER A 44 -25.95 0.14 5.61
CA SER A 44 -24.49 0.14 5.53
C SER A 44 -23.96 1.49 6.00
N ASP A 45 -23.92 1.69 7.32
CA ASP A 45 -23.40 2.90 7.99
C ASP A 45 -21.88 3.10 7.82
N TYR A 46 -21.27 2.68 6.71
CA TYR A 46 -19.85 3.00 6.48
C TYR A 46 -19.75 4.42 5.95
N VAL A 47 -19.27 5.31 6.81
CA VAL A 47 -19.16 6.73 6.55
C VAL A 47 -18.01 7.00 5.57
N GLN A 48 -16.92 6.24 5.64
CA GLN A 48 -15.75 6.44 4.77
C GLN A 48 -14.99 5.14 4.45
N LYS A 49 -14.46 5.05 3.24
CA LYS A 49 -13.65 3.94 2.75
C LYS A 49 -12.31 4.45 2.20
N PHE A 50 -11.23 3.83 2.65
CA PHE A 50 -9.86 4.11 2.21
C PHE A 50 -9.25 2.89 1.56
N GLU A 51 -8.53 3.11 0.46
CA GLU A 51 -7.84 2.06 -0.27
C GLU A 51 -6.34 2.42 -0.32
N PHE A 52 -5.52 1.50 0.16
CA PHE A 52 -4.07 1.61 0.20
C PHE A 52 -3.45 0.51 -0.62
N GLN A 53 -2.35 0.82 -1.29
CA GLN A 53 -1.66 -0.13 -2.13
C GLN A 53 -0.16 0.02 -1.94
N ARG A 54 0.50 -1.11 -1.68
CA ARG A 54 1.95 -1.16 -1.65
C ARG A 54 2.47 -2.30 -2.50
N HIS A 55 3.34 -1.97 -3.45
CA HIS A 55 4.15 -2.90 -4.18
C HIS A 55 5.49 -3.06 -3.47
N LYS A 56 5.99 -4.30 -3.49
CA LYS A 56 7.39 -4.61 -3.22
C LYS A 56 7.98 -5.11 -4.51
N SER A 57 8.89 -4.33 -5.07
CA SER A 57 9.59 -4.66 -6.30
C SER A 57 11.05 -4.99 -6.01
N LEU A 58 11.61 -5.82 -6.87
CA LEU A 58 13.04 -6.03 -6.99
C LEU A 58 13.43 -5.65 -8.42
N GLY A 59 13.97 -4.45 -8.59
CA GLY A 59 14.19 -3.87 -9.92
C GLY A 59 12.87 -3.70 -10.67
N ARG A 60 12.73 -4.37 -11.83
CA ARG A 60 11.51 -4.34 -12.66
C ARG A 60 10.48 -5.41 -12.29
N MET A 61 10.82 -6.32 -11.37
CA MET A 61 9.96 -7.44 -11.00
C MET A 61 9.14 -7.11 -9.75
N THR A 62 7.81 -7.16 -9.84
CA THR A 62 6.94 -7.05 -8.66
C THR A 62 6.93 -8.38 -7.90
N MET A 63 7.52 -8.39 -6.71
CA MET A 63 7.61 -9.58 -5.85
C MET A 63 6.33 -9.78 -5.03
N SER A 64 5.71 -8.69 -4.61
CA SER A 64 4.42 -8.77 -3.93
C SER A 64 3.64 -7.46 -4.03
N THR A 65 2.32 -7.56 -4.06
CA THR A 65 1.42 -6.43 -3.91
C THR A 65 0.56 -6.62 -2.67
N ILE A 66 0.43 -5.58 -1.87
CA ILE A 66 -0.42 -5.54 -0.69
C ILE A 66 -1.52 -4.54 -0.98
N TYR A 67 -2.75 -5.01 -1.03
CA TYR A 67 -3.95 -4.18 -1.08
C TYR A 67 -4.55 -4.14 0.31
N SER A 68 -4.85 -2.94 0.81
CA SER A 68 -5.50 -2.76 2.10
C SER A 68 -6.71 -1.86 1.91
N THR A 69 -7.85 -2.30 2.42
CA THR A 69 -9.09 -1.54 2.44
C THR A 69 -9.46 -1.28 3.88
N VAL A 70 -9.64 -0.02 4.24
CA VAL A 70 -10.12 0.37 5.56
C VAL A 70 -11.50 0.99 5.42
N GLU A 71 -12.46 0.42 6.12
CA GLU A 71 -13.83 0.93 6.18
C GLU A 71 -14.09 1.44 7.58
N ILE A 72 -14.54 2.69 7.69
CA ILE A 72 -14.77 3.37 8.96
C ILE A 72 -16.26 3.71 9.08
N ASN A 73 -16.88 3.19 10.12
CA ASN A 73 -18.20 3.57 10.60
C ASN A 73 -18.04 4.43 11.88
N ASN A 74 -19.13 5.01 12.38
CA ASN A 74 -19.21 5.69 13.66
C ASN A 74 -18.64 4.85 14.83
N GLU A 75 -18.88 3.54 14.85
CA GLU A 75 -18.46 2.68 15.96
C GLU A 75 -17.19 1.86 15.69
N LYS A 76 -16.98 1.39 14.46
CA LYS A 76 -15.98 0.37 14.14
C LYS A 76 -15.12 0.76 12.95
N MET A 77 -13.86 0.35 13.00
CA MET A 77 -12.95 0.35 11.87
C MET A 77 -12.71 -1.10 11.44
N LYS A 78 -12.92 -1.39 10.15
CA LYS A 78 -12.64 -2.68 9.54
C LYS A 78 -11.47 -2.55 8.57
N LEU A 79 -10.48 -3.41 8.73
CA LEU A 79 -9.38 -3.57 7.79
C LEU A 79 -9.52 -4.90 7.07
N SER A 80 -9.52 -4.86 5.74
CA SER A 80 -9.31 -6.03 4.89
C SER A 80 -8.00 -5.85 4.13
N GLN A 81 -7.08 -6.79 4.29
CA GLN A 81 -5.79 -6.76 3.62
C GLN A 81 -5.58 -8.03 2.80
N GLU A 82 -5.23 -7.86 1.53
CA GLU A 82 -4.86 -8.95 0.63
C GLU A 82 -3.41 -8.78 0.19
N LYS A 83 -2.57 -9.74 0.58
CA LYS A 83 -1.19 -9.83 0.14
C LYS A 83 -1.11 -10.85 -1.00
N ILE A 84 -0.74 -10.35 -2.17
CA ILE A 84 -0.48 -11.13 -3.37
C ILE A 84 1.03 -11.28 -3.49
N LEU A 85 1.55 -12.50 -3.42
CA LEU A 85 2.96 -12.81 -3.65
C LEU A 85 3.12 -13.33 -5.08
N PHE A 86 3.99 -12.68 -5.85
CA PHE A 86 4.12 -12.88 -7.29
C PHE A 86 2.74 -12.80 -7.97
N TYR A 87 2.28 -13.89 -8.59
CA TYR A 87 0.98 -13.98 -9.27
C TYR A 87 0.08 -15.10 -8.75
N PHE A 88 0.54 -15.92 -7.79
CA PHE A 88 -0.12 -17.18 -7.46
C PHE A 88 -0.61 -17.28 -6.02
N TYR A 89 0.10 -16.67 -5.06
CA TYR A 89 -0.22 -16.83 -3.65
C TYR A 89 -0.95 -15.61 -3.12
N LYS A 90 -2.20 -15.80 -2.67
CA LYS A 90 -3.02 -14.78 -2.06
C LYS A 90 -3.23 -15.10 -0.59
N LYS A 91 -2.82 -14.19 0.30
CA LYS A 91 -3.11 -14.26 1.73
C LYS A 91 -4.04 -13.12 2.10
N LYS A 92 -5.20 -13.47 2.65
CA LYS A 92 -6.17 -12.50 3.16
C LYS A 92 -6.06 -12.38 4.67
N PHE A 93 -6.23 -11.17 5.16
CA PHE A 93 -6.26 -10.82 6.57
C PHE A 93 -7.41 -9.85 6.79
N GLN A 94 -8.21 -10.08 7.83
CA GLN A 94 -9.31 -9.21 8.21
C GLN A 94 -9.17 -8.88 9.69
N TRP A 95 -9.47 -7.63 10.03
CA TRP A 95 -9.38 -7.14 11.39
C TRP A 95 -10.44 -6.08 11.64
N ASP A 96 -11.22 -6.28 12.70
CA ASP A 96 -12.25 -5.36 13.13
C ASP A 96 -11.86 -4.85 14.52
N ILE A 97 -11.85 -3.52 14.69
CA ILE A 97 -11.55 -2.87 15.97
C ILE A 97 -12.63 -1.81 16.25
N ASN A 98 -13.06 -1.69 17.50
CA ASN A 98 -13.93 -0.59 17.88
C ASN A 98 -13.13 0.70 17.91
N ARG A 99 -13.73 1.82 17.53
CA ARG A 99 -13.01 3.09 17.46
C ARG A 99 -12.53 3.60 18.81
N GLU A 100 -13.29 3.30 19.86
CA GLU A 100 -12.93 3.62 21.25
C GLU A 100 -11.67 2.89 21.73
N ASP A 101 -11.37 1.74 21.12
CA ASP A 101 -10.18 0.95 21.44
C ASP A 101 -8.92 1.49 20.73
N ILE A 102 -9.05 2.46 19.83
CA ILE A 102 -7.91 3.06 19.13
C ILE A 102 -7.20 4.04 20.06
N LYS A 103 -6.02 3.65 20.55
CA LYS A 103 -5.19 4.48 21.44
C LYS A 103 -4.48 5.60 20.70
N PHE A 104 -3.82 5.29 19.59
CA PHE A 104 -3.14 6.29 18.74
C PHE A 104 -2.82 5.75 17.34
N ILE A 105 -2.62 6.69 16.40
CA ILE A 105 -2.27 6.41 15.01
C ILE A 105 -0.97 7.13 14.67
N ASN A 106 -0.02 6.40 14.09
CA ASN A 106 1.28 6.97 13.71
C ASN A 106 1.63 6.62 12.27
N VAL A 107 2.21 7.59 11.55
CA VAL A 107 2.71 7.37 10.19
C VAL A 107 4.24 7.26 10.26
N LYS A 108 4.78 6.11 9.87
CA LYS A 108 6.22 5.85 9.88
C LYS A 108 6.75 5.65 8.47
N LYS A 109 7.97 6.15 8.24
CA LYS A 109 8.78 5.78 7.09
C LYS A 109 9.24 4.34 7.25
N THR A 110 9.30 3.60 6.16
CA THR A 110 9.81 2.24 6.11
C THR A 110 10.63 2.06 4.85
N ILE A 111 11.75 1.36 4.96
CA ILE A 111 12.56 0.97 3.81
C ILE A 111 12.32 -0.50 3.51
N ASP A 112 12.29 -0.88 2.24
CA ASP A 112 12.25 -2.29 1.88
C ASP A 112 13.61 -2.94 2.19
N MET A 113 13.55 -4.12 2.81
CA MET A 113 14.76 -4.81 3.29
C MET A 113 15.71 -5.19 2.15
N SER A 114 15.18 -5.46 0.96
CA SER A 114 15.99 -5.69 -0.25
C SER A 114 16.82 -4.45 -0.60
N ASP A 115 16.20 -3.28 -0.63
CA ASP A 115 16.86 -2.02 -0.99
C ASP A 115 17.91 -1.65 0.07
N LEU A 116 17.58 -1.86 1.34
CA LEU A 116 18.53 -1.69 2.45
C LEU A 116 19.73 -2.63 2.29
N LEU A 117 19.52 -3.89 1.93
CA LEU A 117 20.60 -4.85 1.70
C LEU A 117 21.50 -4.43 0.54
N PHE A 118 20.93 -4.02 -0.59
CA PHE A 118 21.72 -3.51 -1.72
C PHE A 118 22.46 -2.21 -1.37
N CYS A 119 21.82 -1.31 -0.62
CA CYS A 119 22.47 -0.10 -0.12
C CYS A 119 23.71 -0.44 0.71
N VAL A 120 23.63 -1.43 1.60
CA VAL A 120 24.79 -1.90 2.38
C VAL A 120 25.87 -2.48 1.47
N ILE A 121 25.51 -3.33 0.51
CA ILE A 121 26.47 -3.94 -0.43
C ILE A 121 27.19 -2.86 -1.24
N PHE A 122 26.47 -1.91 -1.84
CA PHE A 122 27.07 -0.81 -2.61
C PHE A 122 27.92 0.12 -1.74
N THR A 123 27.52 0.35 -0.49
CA THR A 123 28.33 1.11 0.48
C THR A 123 29.66 0.41 0.77
N LEU A 124 29.63 -0.93 0.93
CA LEU A 124 30.84 -1.72 1.15
C LEU A 124 31.77 -1.71 -0.07
N LEU A 125 31.22 -1.79 -1.29
CA LEU A 125 31.99 -1.65 -2.53
C LEU A 125 32.53 -0.22 -2.70
N GLY A 126 31.81 0.79 -2.19
CA GLY A 126 32.20 2.20 -2.15
C GLY A 126 33.56 2.46 -1.51
N PHE A 127 33.95 1.64 -0.52
CA PHE A 127 35.28 1.73 0.09
C PHE A 127 36.42 1.38 -0.88
N LYS A 128 36.15 0.59 -1.93
CA LYS A 128 37.12 0.29 -2.99
C LYS A 128 37.05 1.30 -4.13
N GLU A 129 35.84 1.66 -4.55
CA GLU A 129 35.62 2.63 -5.63
C GLU A 129 34.47 3.59 -5.28
N ILE A 130 34.78 4.88 -5.23
CA ILE A 130 33.84 5.91 -4.78
C ILE A 130 32.55 5.99 -5.60
N ILE A 131 32.57 5.52 -6.85
CA ILE A 131 31.41 5.55 -7.76
C ILE A 131 30.23 4.70 -7.24
N PHE A 132 30.48 3.68 -6.41
CA PHE A 132 29.43 2.83 -5.83
C PHE A 132 28.63 3.52 -4.71
N PHE A 133 29.08 4.66 -4.18
CA PHE A 133 28.25 5.42 -3.23
C PHE A 133 27.04 6.08 -3.89
N ILE A 134 27.12 6.40 -5.18
CA ILE A 134 26.02 7.01 -5.95
C ILE A 134 24.79 6.08 -5.99
N PRO A 135 24.89 4.82 -6.46
CA PRO A 135 23.73 3.92 -6.45
C PRO A 135 23.26 3.59 -5.03
N ALA A 136 24.15 3.52 -4.02
CA ALA A 136 23.75 3.34 -2.63
C ALA A 136 22.83 4.47 -2.15
N LEU A 137 23.22 5.73 -2.42
CA LEU A 137 22.41 6.90 -2.07
C LEU A 137 21.07 6.93 -2.82
N LEU A 138 21.07 6.59 -4.11
CA LEU A 138 19.84 6.50 -4.91
C LEU A 138 18.88 5.43 -4.38
N LEU A 139 19.38 4.24 -4.03
CA LEU A 139 18.57 3.17 -3.45
C LEU A 139 17.99 3.56 -2.09
N LEU A 140 18.79 4.24 -1.25
CA LEU A 140 18.32 4.72 0.05
C LEU A 140 17.21 5.77 -0.11
N TRP A 141 17.30 6.64 -1.12
CA TRP A 141 16.29 7.66 -1.39
C TRP A 141 15.00 7.06 -1.96
N LEU A 142 15.12 6.19 -2.97
CA LEU A 142 13.99 5.61 -3.70
C LEU A 142 13.28 4.50 -2.90
N GLY A 143 13.98 3.80 -2.01
CA GLY A 143 13.41 2.71 -1.20
C GLY A 143 12.54 3.18 -0.04
N ILE A 144 12.37 4.49 0.16
CA ILE A 144 11.54 5.04 1.25
C ILE A 144 10.07 4.92 0.89
N GLY A 145 9.36 4.05 1.59
CA GLY A 145 7.89 4.00 1.62
C GLY A 145 7.31 4.42 2.96
N TYR A 146 5.99 4.31 3.08
CA TYR A 146 5.24 4.72 4.28
C TYR A 146 4.38 3.59 4.81
N LYS A 147 4.02 3.68 6.09
CA LYS A 147 3.06 2.79 6.72
C LYS A 147 2.35 3.51 7.86
N ILE A 148 1.12 3.13 8.10
CA ILE A 148 0.29 3.58 9.19
C ILE A 148 0.37 2.49 10.26
N GLU A 149 0.71 2.86 11.49
CA GLU A 149 0.68 2.00 12.67
C GLU A 149 -0.47 2.45 13.56
N ILE A 150 -1.44 1.57 13.76
CA ILE A 150 -2.59 1.79 14.63
C ILE A 150 -2.37 0.94 15.87
N TRP A 151 -2.39 1.58 17.03
CA TRP A 151 -2.23 0.92 18.32
C TRP A 151 -3.54 0.91 19.07
N ASP A 152 -3.91 -0.28 19.51
CA ASP A 152 -5.05 -0.54 20.38
C ASP A 152 -4.71 -0.21 21.85
N ILE A 153 -5.72 0.06 22.68
CA ILE A 153 -5.62 0.13 24.14
C ILE A 153 -5.04 -1.15 24.74
N HIS A 154 -5.23 -2.29 24.07
CA HIS A 154 -4.63 -3.58 24.44
C HIS A 154 -3.19 -3.77 23.97
N GLU A 155 -2.54 -2.71 23.47
CA GLU A 155 -1.18 -2.73 22.92
C GLU A 155 -1.01 -3.60 21.66
N ASN A 156 -2.12 -4.04 21.06
CA ASN A 156 -2.09 -4.68 19.76
C ASN A 156 -1.73 -3.66 18.68
N LYS A 157 -0.88 -4.07 17.75
CA LYS A 157 -0.38 -3.22 16.67
C LYS A 157 -0.87 -3.71 15.32
N LEU A 158 -1.62 -2.84 14.64
CA LEU A 158 -1.97 -3.01 13.25
C LEU A 158 -1.06 -2.17 12.35
N VAL A 159 -0.68 -2.70 11.20
CA VAL A 159 0.16 -2.00 10.22
C VAL A 159 -0.52 -2.00 8.86
N ILE A 160 -0.78 -0.81 8.32
CA ILE A 160 -1.31 -0.60 6.97
C ILE A 160 -0.20 0.02 6.11
N PRO A 161 0.41 -0.75 5.19
CA PRO A 161 1.45 -0.24 4.32
C PRO A 161 0.86 0.57 3.15
N ASP A 162 1.55 1.64 2.75
CA ASP A 162 1.20 2.41 1.55
C ASP A 162 2.46 2.96 0.86
N GLU A 163 2.34 3.31 -0.41
CA GLU A 163 3.40 3.99 -1.17
C GLU A 163 3.36 5.50 -0.97
N ILE A 164 2.17 6.07 -0.78
CA ILE A 164 1.95 7.51 -0.86
C ILE A 164 1.83 8.09 0.56
N LYS A 165 2.79 8.94 0.92
CA LYS A 165 2.79 9.66 2.21
C LYS A 165 1.49 10.41 2.47
N GLN A 166 0.95 11.06 1.44
CA GLN A 166 -0.21 11.94 1.56
C GLN A 166 -1.46 11.17 2.00
N ASN A 167 -1.73 10.00 1.41
CA ASN A 167 -2.83 9.12 1.80
C ASN A 167 -2.73 8.70 3.28
N CYS A 168 -1.53 8.38 3.75
CA CYS A 168 -1.30 8.03 5.16
C CYS A 168 -1.63 9.18 6.11
N ILE A 169 -1.25 10.41 5.73
CA ILE A 169 -1.50 11.61 6.53
C ILE A 169 -2.99 11.96 6.51
N GLU A 170 -3.62 11.91 5.35
CA GLU A 170 -5.05 12.19 5.20
C GLU A 170 -5.89 11.21 6.01
N PHE A 171 -5.60 9.91 5.92
CA PHE A 171 -6.22 8.90 6.77
C PHE A 171 -6.06 9.22 8.25
N LYS A 172 -4.82 9.52 8.70
CA LYS A 172 -4.55 9.86 10.09
C LYS A 172 -5.40 11.05 10.56
N ASN A 173 -5.39 12.13 9.79
CA ASN A 173 -6.11 13.37 10.13
C ASN A 173 -7.62 13.15 10.21
N ILE A 174 -8.16 12.31 9.33
CA ILE A 174 -9.58 11.96 9.34
C ILE A 174 -9.91 11.16 10.60
N VAL A 175 -9.16 10.11 10.91
CA VAL A 175 -9.48 9.27 12.07
C VAL A 175 -9.34 10.04 13.38
N GLU A 176 -8.31 10.89 13.49
CA GLU A 176 -8.13 11.79 14.64
C GLU A 176 -9.21 12.87 14.70
N GLY A 177 -9.55 13.50 13.57
CA GLY A 177 -10.56 14.56 13.51
C GLY A 177 -11.99 14.09 13.81
N ILE A 178 -12.34 12.83 13.53
CA ILE A 178 -13.62 12.26 13.98
C ILE A 178 -13.59 12.01 15.49
N HIS A 179 -12.42 11.76 16.09
CA HIS A 179 -12.31 11.54 17.52
C HIS A 179 -12.57 12.81 18.34
N GLU A 180 -12.16 13.99 17.84
CA GLU A 180 -12.38 15.28 18.51
C GLU A 180 -13.87 15.67 18.55
N LYS A 181 -14.63 15.35 17.50
CA LYS A 181 -16.06 15.69 17.40
C LYS A 181 -16.98 14.92 18.36
N HIS A 182 -16.53 13.80 18.90
CA HIS A 182 -17.32 12.99 19.85
C HIS A 182 -17.08 13.33 21.32
N ILE A 183 -16.07 14.14 21.62
CA ILE A 183 -15.73 14.57 23.00
C ILE A 183 -16.28 15.97 23.31
N SER A 184 -16.76 16.69 22.29
CA SER A 184 -17.36 18.04 22.42
C SER A 184 -18.86 17.96 22.61
#